data_AF-A0A7S0NXU4-F1
#
_entry.id   AF-A0A7S0NXU4-F1
#
_cell.length_a   1.000
_cell.length_b   1.000
_cell.length_c   1.000
_cell.angle_alpha   90.00
_cell.angle_beta   90.00
_cell.angle_gamma   90.00
#
_symmetry.space_group_name_H-M   'P 1'
#
loop_
_entity.id
_entity.type
_entity.pdbx_description
1 polymer ?
#
loop_
_entity_poly.entity_id
_entity_poly.type
_entity_poly.pdbx_seq_one_letter_code
_entity_poly.pdbx_strand_id
1 'polypeptide(L)'
;VNMRAHARFYDWFFASGLSLAEKRGLGAHPSKIYKLITPPTLTPAQLPLVGCGFTACLVLSCMPIAPRVFLFMGALLYFLYFPQLFADATLSGHSTILIPSVLLLLSCSPSLDHEVGLWSGASSTWPLQLIRLYICSGYFSSGMCKLLCGIRFRRFWGRGSTLQFYIFEGMWSRPAPPAIRALQWYLVKSPTLLTLFACGSLVLETGFLVAALNDQLALVFGVSGFLFHGGILMLQGLDFVSYWAPALIAFLVPLGAPTSELLRTGWALEPCWFVPAAVYTALQVLVAATLYDLWLDDVLPFSCCPMFMPPRSPYDKLPKWWTMTDAPLTGTTRAAGAMEPLYWSPASCVFKMSHDEAKLLPQKVVWFGSSTGCPAEATKFIERDCRGRDFMLFSNFELSAELKELLHRVMDEVNNNDLCCATDTRKMHGLLTLQQECLDAFSACAAAARSRDAAAAASKPGVHGAACSETPSRGHLGCKLE
;
A
#
# COMPACT_ATOMS: atom_id res chain seq x y z
N VAL A 1 5.49 -14.99 -1.85
CA VAL A 1 5.81 -13.87 -2.78
C VAL A 1 5.33 -14.24 -4.17
N ASN A 2 4.54 -13.39 -4.84
CA ASN A 2 4.10 -13.63 -6.23
C ASN A 2 5.21 -13.25 -7.23
N MET A 3 6.35 -13.95 -7.15
CA MET A 3 7.57 -13.60 -7.89
C MET A 3 7.35 -13.50 -9.41
N ARG A 4 6.49 -14.34 -9.98
CA ARG A 4 6.20 -14.31 -11.42
C ARG A 4 5.46 -13.05 -11.84
N ALA A 5 4.55 -12.54 -11.02
CA ALA A 5 3.87 -11.28 -11.31
C ALA A 5 4.84 -10.10 -11.16
N HIS A 6 5.67 -10.10 -10.11
CA HIS A 6 6.67 -9.05 -9.89
C HIS A 6 7.72 -9.00 -11.01
N ALA A 7 8.21 -10.17 -11.45
CA ALA A 7 9.17 -10.26 -12.56
C ALA A 7 8.56 -9.69 -13.85
N ARG A 8 7.34 -10.12 -14.22
CA ARG A 8 6.65 -9.58 -15.41
C ARG A 8 6.42 -8.07 -15.35
N PHE A 9 5.99 -7.55 -14.19
CA PHE A 9 5.85 -6.11 -13.99
C PHE A 9 7.20 -5.42 -14.17
N TYR A 10 8.26 -5.94 -13.53
CA TYR A 10 9.57 -5.31 -13.56
C TYR A 10 10.23 -5.37 -14.94
N ASP A 11 10.08 -6.49 -15.66
CA ASP A 11 10.61 -6.65 -17.02
C ASP A 11 10.02 -5.57 -17.95
N TRP A 12 8.70 -5.39 -17.90
CA TRP A 12 8.04 -4.30 -18.62
C TRP A 12 8.48 -2.93 -18.10
N PHE A 13 8.44 -2.70 -16.79
CA PHE A 13 8.74 -1.39 -16.21
C PHE A 13 10.15 -0.95 -16.57
N PHE A 14 11.13 -1.84 -16.43
CA PHE A 14 12.52 -1.63 -16.81
C PHE A 14 12.68 -1.28 -18.30
N ALA A 15 11.92 -1.92 -19.19
CA ALA A 15 11.98 -1.68 -20.64
C ALA A 15 11.02 -0.58 -21.14
N SER A 16 10.19 -0.02 -20.27
CA SER A 16 9.06 0.85 -20.65
C SER A 16 9.48 2.19 -21.25
N GLY A 17 10.70 2.65 -20.98
CA GLY A 17 11.15 4.01 -21.32
C GLY A 17 10.54 5.12 -20.46
N LEU A 18 9.80 4.77 -19.39
CA LEU A 18 9.28 5.74 -18.43
C LEU A 18 10.43 6.33 -17.60
N SER A 19 10.42 7.64 -17.35
CA SER A 19 11.41 8.28 -16.46
C SER A 19 11.36 7.73 -15.03
N LEU A 20 10.19 7.29 -14.57
CA LEU A 20 10.01 6.60 -13.28
C LEU A 20 10.78 5.26 -13.22
N ALA A 21 10.95 4.58 -14.35
CA ALA A 21 11.65 3.30 -14.44
C ALA A 21 13.17 3.41 -14.22
N GLU A 22 13.72 4.62 -14.18
CA GLU A 22 15.12 4.89 -13.86
C GLU A 22 15.36 5.02 -12.34
N LYS A 23 14.28 5.14 -11.54
CA LYS A 23 14.36 5.43 -10.10
C LYS A 23 14.09 4.18 -9.26
N ARG A 24 14.64 4.11 -8.05
CA ARG A 24 14.40 3.02 -7.11
C ARG A 24 14.14 3.60 -5.73
N GLY A 25 13.35 2.92 -4.91
CA GLY A 25 13.17 3.37 -3.54
C GLY A 25 12.22 2.54 -2.72
N LEU A 26 12.03 2.93 -1.47
CA LEU A 26 11.12 2.23 -0.58
C LEU A 26 9.76 2.90 -0.51
N GLY A 27 8.78 2.05 -0.25
CA GLY A 27 7.40 2.42 -0.15
C GLY A 27 6.82 2.99 -1.44
N ALA A 28 6.10 4.10 -1.35
CA ALA A 28 5.53 4.72 -2.54
C ALA A 28 6.53 5.57 -3.32
N HIS A 29 7.61 6.02 -2.68
CA HIS A 29 8.52 7.01 -3.23
C HIS A 29 9.82 6.36 -3.75
N PRO A 30 10.52 6.98 -4.71
CA PRO A 30 11.91 6.64 -5.03
C PRO A 30 12.86 7.12 -3.91
N SER A 31 12.54 6.76 -2.66
CA SER A 31 13.23 7.15 -1.44
C SER A 31 14.51 6.33 -1.23
N LYS A 32 15.55 6.96 -0.70
CA LYS A 32 16.76 6.26 -0.27
C LYS A 32 16.47 5.44 0.98
N ILE A 33 17.13 4.28 1.11
CA ILE A 33 17.10 3.44 2.30
C ILE A 33 17.68 4.25 3.47
N TYR A 34 16.90 4.39 4.55
CA TYR A 34 17.19 5.26 5.69
C TYR A 34 17.49 6.71 5.31
N LYS A 35 17.02 7.19 4.14
CA LYS A 35 17.39 8.48 3.53
C LYS A 35 18.87 8.60 3.11
N LEU A 36 19.66 7.53 3.26
CA LEU A 36 21.11 7.55 3.07
C LEU A 36 21.56 6.80 1.80
N ILE A 37 21.07 5.58 1.62
CA ILE A 37 21.60 4.66 0.60
C ILE A 37 20.63 4.58 -0.57
N THR A 38 21.08 4.94 -1.77
CA THR A 38 20.31 4.73 -3.00
C THR A 38 20.33 3.23 -3.34
N PRO A 39 19.17 2.55 -3.47
CA PRO A 39 19.14 1.17 -3.90
C PRO A 39 19.75 1.01 -5.30
N PRO A 40 20.53 -0.06 -5.57
CA PRO A 40 21.02 -0.32 -6.91
C PRO A 40 19.87 -0.71 -7.84
N THR A 41 20.02 -0.44 -9.13
CA THR A 41 19.11 -0.91 -10.18
C THR A 41 19.47 -2.33 -10.57
N LEU A 42 18.54 -3.28 -10.42
CA LEU A 42 18.72 -4.67 -10.86
C LEU A 42 18.32 -4.83 -12.34
N THR A 43 18.93 -5.76 -13.07
CA THR A 43 18.42 -6.17 -14.38
C THR A 43 17.20 -7.10 -14.24
N PRO A 44 16.37 -7.25 -15.29
CA PRO A 44 15.32 -8.26 -15.39
C PRO A 44 15.74 -9.67 -14.94
N ALA A 45 16.98 -10.09 -15.25
CA ALA A 45 17.51 -11.39 -14.84
C ALA A 45 17.97 -11.43 -13.37
N GLN A 46 18.46 -10.31 -12.83
CA GLN A 46 18.91 -10.24 -11.44
C GLN A 46 17.75 -10.24 -10.45
N LEU A 47 16.63 -9.57 -10.77
CA LEU A 47 15.46 -9.52 -9.88
C LEU A 47 14.96 -10.90 -9.42
N PRO A 48 14.67 -11.88 -10.31
CA PRO A 48 14.20 -13.20 -9.90
C PRO A 48 15.27 -13.97 -9.13
N LEU A 49 16.57 -13.79 -9.42
CA LEU A 49 17.65 -14.40 -8.65
C LEU A 49 17.68 -13.87 -7.21
N VAL A 50 17.58 -12.55 -7.03
CA VAL A 50 17.49 -11.93 -5.70
C VAL A 50 16.21 -12.37 -4.98
N GLY A 51 15.08 -12.45 -5.69
CA GLY A 51 13.81 -12.95 -5.13
C GLY A 51 13.86 -14.42 -4.69
N CYS A 52 14.50 -15.28 -5.49
CA CYS A 52 14.76 -16.67 -5.14
C CYS A 52 15.70 -16.76 -3.93
N GLY A 53 16.78 -15.98 -3.92
CA GLY A 53 17.71 -15.92 -2.79
C GLY A 53 17.04 -15.45 -1.52
N PHE A 54 16.18 -14.43 -1.59
CA PHE A 54 15.39 -13.94 -0.47
C PHE A 54 14.47 -15.06 0.06
N THR A 55 13.74 -15.72 -0.82
CA THR A 55 12.85 -16.84 -0.46
C THR A 55 13.64 -18.00 0.16
N ALA A 56 14.79 -18.35 -0.41
CA ALA A 56 15.66 -19.39 0.11
C ALA A 56 16.19 -19.03 1.51
N CYS A 57 16.58 -17.78 1.75
CA CYS A 57 16.98 -17.30 3.07
C CYS A 57 15.83 -17.44 4.09
N LEU A 58 14.59 -17.10 3.71
CA LEU A 58 13.44 -17.30 4.60
C LEU A 58 13.22 -18.79 4.93
N VAL A 59 13.29 -19.68 3.94
CA VAL A 59 13.13 -21.13 4.16
C VAL A 59 14.26 -21.71 5.00
N LEU A 60 15.52 -21.35 4.69
CA LEU A 60 16.70 -21.80 5.42
C LEU A 60 16.76 -21.24 6.84
N SER A 61 16.13 -20.08 7.09
CA SER A 61 15.98 -19.56 8.45
C SER A 61 15.09 -20.40 9.36
N CYS A 62 14.29 -21.30 8.79
CA CYS A 62 13.51 -22.27 9.55
C CYS A 62 14.31 -23.57 9.86
N MET A 63 15.58 -23.65 9.43
CA MET A 63 16.44 -24.82 9.63
C MET A 63 17.50 -24.53 10.71
N PRO A 64 17.90 -25.53 11.52
CA PRO A 64 18.89 -25.39 12.60
C PRO A 64 20.33 -25.44 12.06
N ILE A 65 20.64 -24.61 11.07
CA ILE A 65 21.98 -24.52 10.45
C ILE A 65 22.64 -23.20 10.80
N ALA A 66 21.95 -22.09 10.50
CA ALA A 66 22.43 -20.72 10.74
C ALA A 66 21.28 -19.70 10.57
N PRO A 67 20.15 -19.83 11.28
CA PRO A 67 18.94 -19.06 11.02
C PRO A 67 19.17 -17.55 11.13
N ARG A 68 20.01 -17.09 12.06
CA ARG A 68 20.41 -15.67 12.21
C ARG A 68 21.05 -15.11 10.94
N VAL A 69 21.96 -15.87 10.34
CA VAL A 69 22.66 -15.46 9.12
C VAL A 69 21.67 -15.37 7.97
N PHE A 70 20.80 -16.36 7.81
CA PHE A 70 19.78 -16.34 6.76
C PHE A 70 18.75 -15.22 6.95
N LEU A 71 18.36 -14.89 8.19
CA LEU A 71 17.48 -13.75 8.48
C LEU A 71 18.15 -12.42 8.12
N PHE A 72 19.42 -12.24 8.51
CA PHE A 72 20.19 -11.06 8.17
C PHE A 72 20.37 -10.92 6.65
N MET A 73 20.77 -12.00 5.97
CA MET A 73 20.88 -12.02 4.51
C MET A 73 19.52 -11.76 3.84
N GLY A 74 18.42 -12.28 4.41
CA GLY A 74 17.07 -11.97 3.98
C GLY A 74 16.76 -10.47 4.08
N ALA A 75 17.14 -9.81 5.17
CA ALA A 75 16.99 -8.36 5.32
C ALA A 75 17.81 -7.57 4.28
N LEU A 76 19.03 -8.01 3.97
CA LEU A 76 19.84 -7.38 2.91
C LEU A 76 19.21 -7.57 1.53
N LEU A 77 18.76 -8.78 1.21
CA LEU A 77 18.12 -9.10 -0.06
C LEU A 77 16.77 -8.37 -0.22
N TYR A 78 16.06 -8.09 0.88
CA TYR A 78 14.87 -7.22 0.86
C TYR A 78 15.20 -5.85 0.24
N PHE A 79 16.29 -5.22 0.68
CA PHE A 79 16.73 -3.91 0.20
C PHE A 79 17.26 -3.92 -1.24
N LEU A 80 17.52 -5.10 -1.81
CA LEU A 80 17.80 -5.24 -3.23
C LEU A 80 16.51 -5.47 -4.04
N TYR A 81 15.58 -6.27 -3.50
CA TYR A 81 14.39 -6.75 -4.21
C TYR A 81 13.23 -5.73 -4.23
N PHE A 82 12.73 -5.33 -3.06
CA PHE A 82 11.51 -4.52 -2.99
C PHE A 82 11.66 -3.11 -3.55
N PRO A 83 12.83 -2.45 -3.49
CA PRO A 83 12.98 -1.16 -4.13
C PRO A 83 12.84 -1.13 -5.66
N GLN A 84 12.97 -2.29 -6.31
CA GLN A 84 12.71 -2.44 -7.74
C GLN A 84 11.22 -2.36 -8.08
N LEU A 85 10.37 -2.58 -7.07
CA LEU A 85 8.93 -2.74 -7.20
C LEU A 85 8.15 -1.60 -6.53
N PHE A 86 8.81 -0.51 -6.15
CA PHE A 86 8.20 0.63 -5.43
C PHE A 86 6.99 1.24 -6.17
N ALA A 87 7.02 1.17 -7.50
CA ALA A 87 6.00 1.74 -8.37
C ALA A 87 4.81 0.79 -8.60
N ASP A 88 4.88 -0.44 -8.09
CA ASP A 88 3.78 -1.40 -8.10
C ASP A 88 2.79 -1.07 -6.99
N ALA A 89 1.51 -0.80 -7.30
CA ALA A 89 0.54 -0.42 -6.28
C ALA A 89 0.38 -1.44 -5.14
N THR A 90 0.54 -2.74 -5.40
CA THR A 90 0.40 -3.78 -4.39
C THR A 90 1.56 -3.82 -3.40
N LEU A 91 2.72 -3.28 -3.79
CA LEU A 91 3.96 -3.28 -3.01
C LEU A 91 4.38 -1.89 -2.55
N SER A 92 3.76 -0.86 -3.12
CA SER A 92 3.98 0.55 -2.80
C SER A 92 3.48 0.93 -1.41
N GLY A 93 3.70 2.18 -1.03
CA GLY A 93 3.25 2.71 0.26
C GLY A 93 3.98 2.09 1.44
N HIS A 94 3.27 1.80 2.54
CA HIS A 94 3.91 1.26 3.75
C HIS A 94 3.70 -0.25 3.88
N SER A 95 3.32 -0.93 2.80
CA SER A 95 2.94 -2.35 2.86
C SER A 95 4.12 -3.24 3.26
N THR A 96 5.29 -3.04 2.66
CA THR A 96 6.42 -3.98 2.81
C THR A 96 7.47 -3.56 3.85
N ILE A 97 7.34 -2.37 4.43
CA ILE A 97 8.42 -1.75 5.24
C ILE A 97 8.70 -2.46 6.57
N LEU A 98 7.77 -3.28 7.07
CA LEU A 98 7.99 -4.06 8.30
C LEU A 98 8.93 -5.25 8.09
N ILE A 99 8.98 -5.79 6.87
CA ILE A 99 9.76 -7.00 6.54
C ILE A 99 11.23 -6.87 6.96
N PRO A 100 12.00 -5.86 6.51
CA PRO A 100 13.41 -5.76 6.86
C PRO A 100 13.60 -5.58 8.37
N SER A 101 12.74 -4.80 9.03
CA SER A 101 12.84 -4.55 10.47
C SER A 101 12.60 -5.81 11.29
N VAL A 102 11.59 -6.62 10.94
CA VAL A 102 11.33 -7.90 11.61
C VAL A 102 12.48 -8.88 11.36
N LEU A 103 12.97 -8.99 10.13
CA LEU A 103 14.10 -9.88 9.80
C LEU A 103 15.38 -9.47 10.54
N LEU A 104 15.68 -8.18 10.63
CA LEU A 104 16.82 -7.67 11.39
C LEU A 104 16.69 -7.98 12.89
N LEU A 105 15.53 -7.70 13.49
CA LEU A 105 15.29 -7.99 14.91
C LEU A 105 15.37 -9.49 15.21
N LEU A 106 14.82 -10.34 14.32
CA LEU A 106 14.94 -11.79 14.44
C LEU A 106 16.37 -12.29 14.18
N SER A 107 17.18 -11.62 13.35
CA SER A 107 18.58 -12.00 13.17
C SER A 107 19.41 -11.83 14.45
N CYS A 108 18.94 -11.00 15.38
CA CYS A 108 19.50 -10.83 16.71
C CYS A 108 18.89 -11.79 17.76
N SER A 109 17.91 -12.62 17.40
CA SER A 109 17.27 -13.53 18.37
C SER A 109 18.23 -14.61 18.87
N PRO A 110 18.05 -15.21 20.06
CA PRO A 110 18.75 -16.42 20.49
C PRO A 110 18.80 -17.47 19.37
N SER A 111 19.97 -18.06 19.07
CA SER A 111 20.07 -19.01 17.96
C SER A 111 19.34 -20.32 18.29
N LEU A 112 18.62 -20.87 17.31
CA LEU A 112 18.08 -22.23 17.38
C LEU A 112 19.18 -23.30 17.30
N ASP A 113 20.37 -22.94 16.84
CA ASP A 113 21.50 -23.87 16.61
C ASP A 113 22.19 -24.29 17.90
N HIS A 114 21.94 -23.57 19.00
CA HIS A 114 22.53 -23.91 20.28
C HIS A 114 21.61 -24.90 21.02
N GLU A 115 22.16 -26.04 21.43
CA GLU A 115 21.63 -26.96 22.46
C GLU A 115 21.36 -26.29 23.83
N VAL A 116 21.41 -24.96 23.91
CA VAL A 116 21.03 -24.14 25.05
C VAL A 116 19.50 -24.05 25.07
N GLY A 117 18.81 -25.12 25.47
CA GLY A 117 17.38 -24.99 25.74
C GLY A 117 16.55 -26.23 26.04
N LEU A 118 16.99 -27.44 25.70
CA LEU A 118 16.27 -28.64 26.20
C LEU A 118 16.41 -28.79 27.72
N TRP A 119 17.38 -28.11 28.34
CA TRP A 119 17.73 -28.27 29.76
C TRP A 119 17.69 -26.98 30.62
N SER A 120 17.57 -25.77 30.04
CA SER A 120 17.58 -24.51 30.81
C SER A 120 16.23 -23.82 30.97
N GLY A 121 15.14 -24.32 30.37
CA GLY A 121 13.76 -23.93 30.68
C GLY A 121 13.33 -22.48 30.36
N ALA A 122 14.25 -21.57 30.04
CA ALA A 122 13.97 -20.18 29.72
C ALA A 122 14.33 -19.89 28.26
N SER A 123 13.37 -20.06 27.35
CA SER A 123 13.50 -19.53 26.00
C SER A 123 13.47 -18.00 26.08
N SER A 124 14.52 -17.35 25.58
CA SER A 124 14.66 -15.89 25.62
C SER A 124 13.74 -15.28 24.55
N THR A 125 12.67 -14.63 24.98
CA THR A 125 11.60 -14.09 24.10
C THR A 125 11.66 -12.57 23.92
N TRP A 126 12.74 -11.90 24.38
CA TRP A 126 12.92 -10.46 24.21
C TRP A 126 12.87 -9.98 22.74
N PRO A 127 13.28 -10.74 21.70
CA PRO A 127 13.19 -10.25 20.32
C PRO A 127 11.73 -10.04 19.90
N LEU A 128 10.83 -10.92 20.32
CA LEU A 128 9.39 -10.76 20.06
C LEU A 128 8.84 -9.53 20.77
N GLN A 129 9.30 -9.25 22.00
CA GLN A 129 8.92 -8.02 22.70
C GLN A 129 9.43 -6.76 21.98
N LEU A 130 10.64 -6.75 21.43
CA LEU A 130 11.15 -5.63 20.64
C LEU A 130 10.37 -5.45 19.32
N ILE A 131 9.96 -6.54 18.67
CA ILE A 131 9.06 -6.50 17.51
C ILE A 131 7.70 -5.92 17.90
N ARG A 132 7.13 -6.33 19.03
CA ARG A 132 5.88 -5.74 19.55
C ARG A 132 6.03 -4.24 19.75
N LEU A 133 7.07 -3.80 20.45
CA LEU A 133 7.33 -2.36 20.67
C LEU A 133 7.49 -1.58 19.35
N TYR A 134 8.22 -2.15 18.38
CA TYR A 134 8.37 -1.57 17.04
C TYR A 134 7.00 -1.36 16.39
N ILE A 135 6.18 -2.41 16.29
CA ILE A 135 4.88 -2.38 15.61
C ILE A 135 3.88 -1.50 16.38
N CYS A 136 3.84 -1.60 17.71
CA CYS A 136 3.00 -0.77 18.57
C CYS A 136 3.27 0.72 18.35
N SER A 137 4.55 1.12 18.23
CA SER A 137 4.90 2.52 17.98
C SER A 137 4.37 3.01 16.64
N GLY A 138 4.42 2.18 15.59
CA GLY A 138 3.91 2.52 14.26
C GLY A 138 2.38 2.64 14.21
N TYR A 139 1.64 1.73 14.87
CA TYR A 139 0.18 1.88 14.99
C TYR A 139 -0.20 3.13 15.78
N PHE A 140 0.46 3.35 16.91
CA PHE A 140 0.19 4.51 17.75
C PHE A 140 0.40 5.81 16.97
N SER A 141 1.54 5.94 16.29
CA SER A 141 1.85 7.12 15.51
C SER A 141 0.90 7.30 14.32
N SER A 142 0.46 6.21 13.68
CA SER A 142 -0.59 6.26 12.64
C SER A 142 -1.90 6.83 13.17
N GLY A 143 -2.34 6.40 14.36
CA GLY A 143 -3.52 6.93 15.04
C GLY A 143 -3.35 8.41 15.44
N MET A 144 -2.19 8.77 15.97
CA MET A 144 -1.85 10.16 16.33
C MET A 144 -1.82 11.08 15.10
N CYS A 145 -1.27 10.63 13.97
CA CYS A 145 -1.30 11.37 12.71
C CYS A 145 -2.74 11.73 12.31
N LYS A 146 -3.69 10.80 12.42
CA LYS A 146 -5.11 11.04 12.13
C LYS A 146 -5.73 12.07 13.08
N LEU A 147 -5.43 11.98 14.38
CA LEU A 147 -5.94 12.93 15.38
C LEU A 147 -5.38 14.34 15.16
N LEU A 148 -4.06 14.47 14.96
CA LEU A 148 -3.40 15.76 14.77
C LEU A 148 -3.79 16.40 13.44
N CYS A 149 -3.88 15.63 12.35
CA CYS A 149 -4.45 16.12 11.10
C CYS A 149 -5.91 16.52 11.31
N GLY A 150 -6.66 15.77 12.10
CA GLY A 150 -8.03 16.13 12.47
C GLY A 150 -8.14 17.50 13.13
N ILE A 151 -7.26 17.79 14.09
CA ILE A 151 -7.17 19.10 14.74
C ILE A 151 -6.75 20.17 13.71
N ARG A 152 -5.70 19.90 12.92
CA ARG A 152 -5.12 20.83 11.94
C ARG A 152 -6.11 21.25 10.86
N PHE A 153 -6.95 20.31 10.40
CA PHE A 153 -7.99 20.54 9.39
C PHE A 153 -9.36 20.83 10.01
N ARG A 154 -9.45 20.96 11.35
CA ARG A 154 -10.69 21.21 12.10
C ARG A 154 -11.82 20.23 11.78
N ARG A 155 -11.47 18.95 11.58
CA ARG A 155 -12.38 17.87 11.21
C ARG A 155 -12.00 16.60 11.94
N PHE A 156 -12.93 16.02 12.68
CA PHE A 156 -12.65 14.78 13.38
C PHE A 156 -12.68 13.57 12.42
N TRP A 157 -11.57 12.83 12.37
CA TRP A 157 -11.43 11.64 11.52
C TRP A 157 -12.48 10.56 11.84
N GLY A 158 -12.84 10.41 13.12
CA GLY A 158 -13.84 9.45 13.59
C GLY A 158 -15.28 9.73 13.13
N ARG A 159 -15.57 10.82 12.40
CA ARG A 159 -16.88 11.09 11.79
C ARG A 159 -17.28 10.11 10.67
N GLY A 160 -16.41 9.17 10.29
CA GLY A 160 -16.69 8.17 9.26
C GLY A 160 -16.59 8.66 7.82
N SER A 161 -16.78 9.96 7.54
CA SER A 161 -16.68 10.52 6.17
C SER A 161 -15.32 10.29 5.49
N THR A 162 -14.24 10.20 6.26
CA THR A 162 -12.91 9.90 5.72
C THR A 162 -12.78 8.44 5.34
N LEU A 163 -13.28 7.52 6.16
CA LEU A 163 -13.37 6.10 5.79
C LEU A 163 -14.28 5.90 4.58
N GLN A 164 -15.41 6.61 4.52
CA GLN A 164 -16.32 6.62 3.36
C GLN A 164 -15.59 7.03 2.08
N PHE A 165 -14.80 8.11 2.16
CA PHE A 165 -14.00 8.60 1.03
C PHE A 165 -13.01 7.55 0.55
N TYR A 166 -12.23 6.91 1.43
CA TYR A 166 -11.23 5.91 1.00
C TYR A 166 -11.85 4.63 0.46
N ILE A 167 -13.01 4.21 0.97
CA ILE A 167 -13.78 3.11 0.35
C ILE A 167 -14.23 3.52 -1.05
N PHE A 168 -14.83 4.71 -1.19
CA PHE A 168 -15.30 5.24 -2.47
C PHE A 168 -14.17 5.42 -3.50
N GLU A 169 -12.99 5.89 -3.06
CA GLU A 169 -11.78 5.99 -3.87
C GLU A 169 -11.29 4.61 -4.33
N GLY A 170 -11.24 3.63 -3.42
CA GLY A 170 -10.88 2.26 -3.76
C GLY A 170 -11.82 1.63 -4.79
N MET A 171 -13.10 2.05 -4.83
CA MET A 171 -14.06 1.58 -5.84
C MET A 171 -13.80 2.10 -7.25
N TRP A 172 -13.02 3.18 -7.41
CA TRP A 172 -12.55 3.68 -8.70
C TRP A 172 -11.30 2.94 -9.18
N SER A 173 -10.26 2.89 -8.36
CA SER A 173 -8.95 2.37 -8.75
C SER A 173 -8.83 0.86 -8.64
N ARG A 174 -9.56 0.24 -7.71
CA ARG A 174 -9.53 -1.19 -7.41
C ARG A 174 -10.94 -1.78 -7.31
N PRO A 175 -11.75 -1.76 -8.39
CA PRO A 175 -13.09 -2.33 -8.38
C PRO A 175 -13.11 -3.76 -7.82
N ALA A 176 -13.97 -3.98 -6.82
CA ALA A 176 -14.07 -5.27 -6.14
C ALA A 176 -15.08 -6.22 -6.82
N PRO A 177 -14.98 -7.54 -6.59
CA PRO A 177 -15.99 -8.50 -7.05
C PRO A 177 -17.41 -8.17 -6.55
N PRO A 178 -18.48 -8.65 -7.21
CA PRO A 178 -19.85 -8.22 -6.94
C PRO A 178 -20.28 -8.26 -5.47
N ALA A 179 -19.97 -9.33 -4.73
CA ALA A 179 -20.34 -9.46 -3.32
C ALA A 179 -19.66 -8.39 -2.44
N ILE A 180 -18.36 -8.15 -2.66
CA ILE A 180 -17.62 -7.13 -1.93
C ILE A 180 -18.07 -5.73 -2.34
N ARG A 181 -18.40 -5.53 -3.63
CA ARG A 181 -18.93 -4.27 -4.13
C ARG A 181 -20.29 -3.94 -3.50
N ALA A 182 -21.18 -4.92 -3.35
CA ALA A 182 -22.44 -4.74 -2.64
C ALA A 182 -22.21 -4.32 -1.17
N LEU A 183 -21.23 -4.91 -0.48
CA LEU A 183 -20.84 -4.51 0.87
C LEU A 183 -20.28 -3.08 0.90
N GLN A 184 -19.38 -2.71 -0.02
CA GLN A 184 -18.85 -1.35 -0.14
C GLN A 184 -20.00 -0.34 -0.33
N TRP A 185 -20.95 -0.62 -1.23
CA TRP A 185 -22.13 0.22 -1.45
C TRP A 185 -22.97 0.39 -0.18
N TYR A 186 -23.22 -0.71 0.53
CA TYR A 186 -23.97 -0.66 1.79
C TYR A 186 -23.26 0.21 2.84
N LEU A 187 -21.96 0.02 3.03
CA LEU A 187 -21.19 0.75 4.02
C LEU A 187 -21.06 2.24 3.66
N VAL A 188 -20.77 2.57 2.40
CA VAL A 188 -20.65 3.96 1.93
C VAL A 188 -21.95 4.74 2.17
N LYS A 189 -23.11 4.08 2.15
CA LYS A 189 -24.41 4.67 2.47
C LYS A 189 -24.77 4.70 3.96
N SER A 190 -23.95 4.10 4.83
CA SER A 190 -24.27 3.87 6.24
C SER A 190 -23.38 4.73 7.16
N PRO A 191 -23.68 6.02 7.36
CA PRO A 191 -22.82 6.93 8.10
C PRO A 191 -22.57 6.49 9.55
N THR A 192 -23.56 5.86 10.20
CA THR A 192 -23.43 5.35 11.56
C THR A 192 -22.39 4.22 11.66
N LEU A 193 -22.42 3.26 10.73
CA LEU A 193 -21.45 2.16 10.70
C LEU A 193 -20.05 2.68 10.37
N LEU A 194 -19.94 3.62 9.42
CA LEU A 194 -18.68 4.26 9.09
C LEU A 194 -18.09 5.03 10.27
N THR A 195 -18.93 5.73 11.04
CA THR A 195 -18.51 6.42 12.28
C THR A 195 -18.01 5.42 13.31
N LEU A 196 -18.75 4.32 13.52
CA LEU A 196 -18.35 3.26 14.45
C LEU A 196 -17.00 2.65 14.07
N PHE A 197 -16.81 2.27 12.79
CA PHE A 197 -15.55 1.72 12.31
C PHE A 197 -14.41 2.75 12.35
N ALA A 198 -14.69 4.01 12.04
CA ALA A 198 -13.68 5.05 12.11
C ALA A 198 -13.22 5.29 13.56
N CYS A 199 -14.15 5.45 14.51
CA CYS A 199 -13.81 5.53 15.93
C CYS A 199 -13.10 4.26 16.42
N GLY A 200 -13.57 3.08 16.01
CA GLY A 200 -12.93 1.80 16.34
C GLY A 200 -11.47 1.73 15.87
N SER A 201 -11.19 2.19 14.65
CA SER A 201 -9.81 2.24 14.16
C SER A 201 -8.93 3.24 14.91
N LEU A 202 -9.46 4.41 15.30
CA LEU A 202 -8.70 5.36 16.13
C LEU A 202 -8.38 4.76 17.50
N VAL A 203 -9.35 4.10 18.14
CA VAL A 203 -9.15 3.42 19.43
C VAL A 203 -8.14 2.29 19.29
N LEU A 204 -8.23 1.49 18.23
CA LEU A 204 -7.28 0.40 17.95
C LEU A 204 -5.86 0.95 17.77
N GLU A 205 -5.67 1.92 16.88
CA GLU A 205 -4.35 2.45 16.53
C GLU A 205 -3.71 3.19 17.72
N THR A 206 -4.44 4.12 18.35
CA THR A 206 -3.91 4.88 19.51
C THR A 206 -3.82 4.03 20.78
N GLY A 207 -4.64 2.99 20.90
CA GLY A 207 -4.58 2.03 22.00
C GLY A 207 -3.44 1.02 21.85
N PHE A 208 -2.90 0.83 20.65
CA PHE A 208 -2.00 -0.30 20.34
C PHE A 208 -0.74 -0.36 21.23
N LEU A 209 -0.29 0.77 21.81
CA LEU A 209 0.82 0.76 22.77
C LEU A 209 0.59 -0.19 23.95
N VAL A 210 -0.66 -0.33 24.41
CA VAL A 210 -0.97 -1.19 25.56
C VAL A 210 -0.80 -2.68 25.24
N ALA A 211 -0.80 -3.05 23.96
CA ALA A 211 -0.54 -4.42 23.50
C ALA A 211 0.86 -4.91 23.87
N ALA A 212 1.81 -3.99 24.10
CA ALA A 212 3.15 -4.36 24.53
C ALA A 212 3.27 -4.67 26.03
N LEU A 213 2.24 -4.38 26.85
CA LEU A 213 2.34 -4.43 28.31
C LEU A 213 2.03 -5.80 28.92
N ASN A 214 1.14 -6.59 28.30
CA ASN A 214 0.84 -7.95 28.71
C ASN A 214 0.33 -8.81 27.55
N ASP A 215 0.41 -10.13 27.70
CA ASP A 215 0.09 -11.09 26.63
C ASP A 215 -1.40 -11.15 26.25
N GLN A 216 -2.32 -10.89 27.20
CA GLN A 216 -3.75 -10.90 26.89
C GLN A 216 -4.12 -9.72 25.98
N LEU A 217 -3.61 -8.54 26.28
CA LEU A 217 -3.76 -7.35 25.44
C LEU A 217 -3.03 -7.56 24.12
N ALA A 218 -1.83 -8.13 24.13
CA ALA A 218 -1.12 -8.47 22.91
C ALA A 218 -1.99 -9.32 21.98
N LEU A 219 -2.61 -10.39 22.50
CA LEU A 219 -3.50 -11.26 21.72
C LEU A 219 -4.69 -10.49 21.15
N VAL A 220 -5.40 -9.71 21.97
CA VAL A 220 -6.58 -8.93 21.54
C VAL A 220 -6.21 -7.94 20.43
N PHE A 221 -5.14 -7.18 20.62
CA PHE A 221 -4.70 -6.19 19.64
C PHE A 221 -4.09 -6.83 18.39
N GLY A 222 -3.38 -7.96 18.54
CA GLY A 222 -2.87 -8.77 17.44
C GLY A 222 -3.99 -9.23 16.52
N VAL A 223 -4.99 -9.94 17.07
CA VAL A 223 -6.19 -10.39 16.32
C VAL A 223 -6.94 -9.20 15.71
N SER A 224 -7.10 -8.12 16.48
CA SER A 224 -7.76 -6.91 15.99
C SER A 224 -6.99 -6.26 14.82
N GLY A 225 -5.65 -6.27 14.86
CA GLY A 225 -4.78 -5.84 13.77
C GLY A 225 -4.94 -6.68 12.50
N PHE A 226 -5.04 -8.01 12.63
CA PHE A 226 -5.33 -8.91 11.50
C PHE A 226 -6.68 -8.57 10.86
N LEU A 227 -7.74 -8.44 11.67
CA LEU A 227 -9.08 -8.11 11.18
C LEU A 227 -9.14 -6.71 10.56
N PHE A 228 -8.41 -5.75 11.14
CA PHE A 228 -8.30 -4.40 10.61
C PHE A 228 -7.69 -4.38 9.20
N HIS A 229 -6.55 -5.04 8.99
CA HIS A 229 -5.94 -5.14 7.66
C HIS A 229 -6.77 -5.98 6.69
N GLY A 230 -7.44 -7.04 7.16
CA GLY A 230 -8.41 -7.79 6.37
C GLY A 230 -9.56 -6.89 5.88
N GLY A 231 -10.08 -6.03 6.75
CA GLY A 231 -11.08 -5.03 6.42
C GLY A 231 -10.59 -4.01 5.38
N ILE A 232 -9.35 -3.51 5.51
CA ILE A 232 -8.73 -2.62 4.53
C ILE A 232 -8.60 -3.31 3.16
N LEU A 233 -8.08 -4.54 3.11
CA LEU A 233 -7.95 -5.30 1.87
C LEU A 233 -9.33 -5.52 1.22
N MET A 234 -10.33 -5.91 2.02
CA MET A 234 -11.67 -6.17 1.53
C MET A 234 -12.34 -4.89 1.00
N LEU A 235 -12.33 -3.81 1.77
CA LEU A 235 -13.13 -2.61 1.50
C LEU A 235 -12.41 -1.56 0.65
N GLN A 236 -11.08 -1.52 0.67
CA GLN A 236 -10.28 -0.51 -0.03
C GLN A 236 -9.35 -1.12 -1.09
N GLY A 237 -9.21 -2.45 -1.11
CA GLY A 237 -8.36 -3.17 -2.07
C GLY A 237 -6.85 -3.08 -1.77
N LEU A 238 -6.46 -2.62 -0.58
CA LEU A 238 -5.05 -2.43 -0.21
C LEU A 238 -4.52 -3.64 0.58
N ASP A 239 -3.51 -4.30 0.03
CA ASP A 239 -2.97 -5.55 0.59
C ASP A 239 -1.88 -5.31 1.64
N PHE A 240 -2.31 -4.91 2.83
CA PHE A 240 -1.46 -4.97 4.01
C PHE A 240 -1.37 -6.38 4.60
N VAL A 241 -2.34 -7.27 4.30
CA VAL A 241 -2.39 -8.60 4.90
C VAL A 241 -1.17 -9.42 4.49
N SER A 242 -0.77 -9.41 3.22
CA SER A 242 0.39 -10.19 2.75
C SER A 242 1.71 -9.83 3.45
N TYR A 243 1.85 -8.61 3.97
CA TYR A 243 3.14 -8.09 4.44
C TYR A 243 3.17 -7.69 5.91
N TRP A 244 2.06 -7.20 6.47
CA TRP A 244 1.94 -6.85 7.89
C TRP A 244 1.52 -8.04 8.74
N ALA A 245 0.62 -8.89 8.23
CA ALA A 245 0.06 -10.00 9.00
C ALA A 245 1.14 -10.97 9.54
N PRO A 246 2.21 -11.32 8.80
CA PRO A 246 3.30 -12.12 9.37
C PRO A 246 3.97 -11.47 10.58
N ALA A 247 4.16 -10.14 10.57
CA ALA A 247 4.74 -9.41 11.69
C ALA A 247 3.82 -9.40 12.92
N LEU A 248 2.50 -9.39 12.70
CA LEU A 248 1.49 -9.44 13.77
C LEU A 248 1.44 -10.77 14.51
N ILE A 249 2.02 -11.85 13.96
CA ILE A 249 2.14 -13.14 14.65
C ILE A 249 2.90 -12.99 15.99
N ALA A 250 3.82 -12.03 16.11
CA ALA A 250 4.52 -11.75 17.37
C ALA A 250 3.58 -11.40 18.54
N PHE A 251 2.36 -10.93 18.25
CA PHE A 251 1.34 -10.64 19.26
C PHE A 251 0.52 -11.86 19.69
N LEU A 252 0.55 -12.93 18.90
CA LEU A 252 -0.18 -14.18 19.19
C LEU A 252 0.63 -15.15 20.04
N VAL A 253 1.95 -14.93 20.17
CA VAL A 253 2.84 -15.78 20.96
C VAL A 253 2.93 -15.25 22.40
N PRO A 254 2.44 -15.94 23.43
CA PRO A 254 2.58 -15.50 24.81
C PRO A 254 4.07 -15.48 25.20
N LEU A 255 4.52 -14.40 25.84
CA LEU A 255 5.91 -14.24 26.27
C LEU A 255 6.13 -14.66 27.72
N GLY A 256 5.07 -14.73 28.53
CA GLY A 256 5.09 -15.32 29.87
C GLY A 256 5.83 -14.51 30.94
N ALA A 257 6.32 -13.31 30.60
CA ALA A 257 7.02 -12.42 31.53
C ALA A 257 6.71 -10.95 31.23
N PRO A 258 6.79 -10.04 32.23
CA PRO A 258 6.65 -8.61 32.02
C PRO A 258 7.71 -8.06 31.06
N THR A 259 7.37 -7.01 30.31
CA THR A 259 8.29 -6.34 29.37
C THR A 259 9.64 -6.00 29.99
N SER A 260 9.64 -5.43 31.21
CA SER A 260 10.88 -5.03 31.89
C SER A 260 11.80 -6.21 32.19
N GLU A 261 11.24 -7.37 32.53
CA GLU A 261 11.99 -8.59 32.78
C GLU A 261 12.60 -9.13 31.50
N LEU A 262 11.82 -9.20 30.41
CA LEU A 262 12.31 -9.64 29.09
C LEU A 262 13.49 -8.78 28.61
N LEU A 263 13.37 -7.46 28.72
CA LEU A 263 14.43 -6.53 28.33
C LEU A 263 15.68 -6.67 29.22
N ARG A 264 15.49 -6.84 30.53
CA ARG A 264 16.60 -7.08 31.48
C ARG A 264 17.32 -8.39 31.17
N THR A 265 16.57 -9.45 30.84
CA THR A 265 17.12 -10.75 30.46
C THR A 265 17.95 -10.65 29.17
N GLY A 266 17.44 -9.97 28.14
CA GLY A 266 18.21 -9.73 26.92
C GLY A 266 19.51 -8.96 27.17
N TRP A 267 19.45 -7.90 27.99
CA TRP A 267 20.63 -7.14 28.39
C TRP A 267 21.65 -7.98 29.16
N ALA A 268 21.19 -8.80 30.12
CA ALA A 268 22.07 -9.57 30.99
C ALA A 268 22.68 -10.80 30.32
N LEU A 269 21.91 -11.51 29.49
CA LEU A 269 22.31 -12.80 28.92
C LEU A 269 22.89 -12.67 27.51
N GLU A 270 22.42 -11.71 26.71
CA GLU A 270 22.74 -11.61 25.29
C GLU A 270 23.06 -10.18 24.82
N PRO A 271 23.90 -9.41 25.54
CA PRO A 271 24.10 -7.98 25.29
C PRO A 271 24.56 -7.67 23.86
N CYS A 272 25.42 -8.51 23.27
CA CYS A 272 25.93 -8.32 21.91
C CYS A 272 24.83 -8.35 20.84
N TRP A 273 23.71 -9.02 21.11
CA TRP A 273 22.58 -9.11 20.19
C TRP A 273 21.43 -8.19 20.60
N PHE A 274 21.19 -8.08 21.90
CA PHE A 274 20.16 -7.23 22.46
C PHE A 274 20.42 -5.75 22.18
N VAL A 275 21.65 -5.25 22.38
CA VAL A 275 21.94 -3.82 22.25
C VAL A 275 21.68 -3.29 20.83
N PRO A 276 22.19 -3.91 19.75
CA PRO A 276 21.87 -3.47 18.39
C PRO A 276 20.37 -3.49 18.09
N ALA A 277 19.66 -4.55 18.52
CA ALA A 277 18.21 -4.65 18.32
C ALA A 277 17.43 -3.58 19.10
N ALA A 278 17.81 -3.32 20.35
CA ALA A 278 17.20 -2.30 21.19
C ALA A 278 17.43 -0.90 20.63
N VAL A 279 18.64 -0.59 20.14
CA VAL A 279 18.94 0.68 19.45
C VAL A 279 18.08 0.82 18.19
N TYR A 280 17.97 -0.24 17.38
CA TYR A 280 17.15 -0.23 16.17
C TYR A 280 15.66 0.03 16.50
N THR A 281 15.10 -0.63 17.50
CA THR A 281 13.73 -0.38 17.96
C THR A 281 13.57 1.02 18.55
N ALA A 282 14.56 1.54 19.28
CA ALA A 282 14.53 2.89 19.82
C ALA A 282 14.50 3.96 18.71
N LEU A 283 15.23 3.75 17.60
CA LEU A 283 15.18 4.63 16.43
C LEU A 283 13.78 4.65 15.79
N GLN A 284 13.12 3.50 15.66
CA GLN A 284 11.73 3.44 15.21
C GLN A 284 10.80 4.19 16.18
N VAL A 285 10.92 3.96 17.50
CA VAL A 285 10.10 4.65 18.50
C VAL A 285 10.32 6.16 18.43
N LEU A 286 11.55 6.62 18.21
CA LEU A 286 11.87 8.03 18.04
C LEU A 286 11.20 8.61 16.79
N VAL A 287 11.29 7.92 15.64
CA VAL A 287 10.61 8.32 14.39
C VAL A 287 9.08 8.39 14.59
N ALA A 288 8.51 7.40 15.26
CA ALA A 288 7.09 7.34 15.58
C ALA A 288 6.66 8.45 16.55
N ALA A 289 7.39 8.69 17.63
CA ALA A 289 7.06 9.69 18.64
C ALA A 289 7.22 11.13 18.14
N THR A 290 8.20 11.37 17.26
CA THR A 290 8.40 12.67 16.61
C THR A 290 7.47 12.89 15.41
N LEU A 291 6.75 11.85 14.97
CA LEU A 291 5.91 11.84 13.78
C LEU A 291 6.69 12.35 12.57
N TYR A 292 7.93 11.87 12.41
CA TYR A 292 8.90 12.46 11.49
C TYR A 292 8.38 12.55 10.04
N ASP A 293 7.75 11.48 9.53
CA ASP A 293 7.22 11.43 8.16
C ASP A 293 6.08 12.44 7.93
N LEU A 294 5.37 12.85 8.98
CA LEU A 294 4.30 13.84 8.89
C LEU A 294 4.85 15.25 8.58
N TRP A 295 6.06 15.56 9.05
CA TRP A 295 6.58 16.94 9.07
C TRP A 295 7.70 17.19 8.07
N LEU A 296 8.57 16.20 7.85
CA LEU A 296 9.84 16.39 7.16
C LEU A 296 9.90 15.61 5.85
N ASP A 297 10.17 14.31 5.92
CA ASP A 297 10.23 13.36 4.81
C ASP A 297 10.22 11.93 5.38
N ASP A 298 10.02 10.91 4.55
CA ASP A 298 10.12 9.52 4.99
C ASP A 298 11.58 9.09 5.26
N VAL A 299 11.80 8.24 6.28
CA VAL A 299 13.09 7.62 6.64
C VAL A 299 13.00 6.08 6.65
N LEU A 300 12.37 5.55 5.60
CA LEU A 300 12.02 4.13 5.49
C LEU A 300 13.24 3.19 5.63
N PRO A 301 13.09 2.03 6.29
CA PRO A 301 11.84 1.44 6.79
C PRO A 301 11.33 1.98 8.13
N PHE A 302 12.06 2.90 8.79
CA PHE A 302 11.49 3.57 9.95
C PHE A 302 10.38 4.51 9.48
N SER A 303 9.24 4.46 10.17
CA SER A 303 8.09 5.22 9.74
C SER A 303 7.10 5.45 10.86
N CYS A 304 6.45 6.61 10.85
CA CYS A 304 5.27 6.87 11.68
C CYS A 304 3.96 6.43 10.98
N CYS A 305 4.06 5.84 9.79
CA CYS A 305 2.99 5.32 8.93
C CYS A 305 1.83 6.32 8.80
N PRO A 306 2.04 7.52 8.22
CA PRO A 306 1.01 8.58 8.12
C PRO A 306 -0.07 8.26 7.07
N MET A 307 -0.63 7.05 7.12
CA MET A 307 -1.64 6.58 6.18
C MET A 307 -3.00 7.16 6.50
N PHE A 308 -3.72 7.57 5.45
CA PHE A 308 -5.09 8.09 5.56
C PHE A 308 -5.21 9.31 6.48
N MET A 309 -4.13 10.08 6.63
CA MET A 309 -4.03 11.14 7.64
C MET A 309 -5.01 12.32 7.44
N PRO A 310 -5.23 12.88 6.22
CA PRO A 310 -6.06 14.07 6.10
C PRO A 310 -7.54 13.65 6.26
N PRO A 311 -8.36 14.39 7.03
CA PRO A 311 -9.79 14.16 7.08
C PRO A 311 -10.43 14.49 5.72
N ARG A 312 -10.79 13.46 4.98
CA ARG A 312 -11.43 13.54 3.65
C ARG A 312 -12.94 13.33 3.71
N SER A 313 -13.63 13.78 2.68
CA SER A 313 -15.02 13.46 2.37
C SER A 313 -15.20 13.48 0.85
N PRO A 314 -16.12 12.67 0.28
CA PRO A 314 -16.48 12.80 -1.14
C PRO A 314 -16.90 14.23 -1.53
N TYR A 315 -17.48 14.99 -0.59
CA TYR A 315 -18.02 16.34 -0.83
C TYR A 315 -17.19 17.46 -0.18
N ASP A 316 -15.94 17.19 0.23
CA ASP A 316 -15.09 18.27 0.72
C ASP A 316 -14.58 19.17 -0.41
N LYS A 317 -13.97 20.30 -0.05
CA LYS A 317 -13.27 21.16 -1.00
C LYS A 317 -11.78 20.81 -1.12
N LEU A 318 -11.34 19.66 -0.60
CA LEU A 318 -9.94 19.25 -0.76
C LEU A 318 -9.74 18.68 -2.18
N PRO A 319 -8.50 18.69 -2.69
CA PRO A 319 -8.19 18.13 -4.01
C PRO A 319 -8.62 16.69 -4.11
N LYS A 320 -9.42 16.36 -5.12
CA LYS A 320 -9.87 14.99 -5.41
C LYS A 320 -9.16 14.52 -6.65
N TRP A 321 -8.70 13.29 -6.63
CA TRP A 321 -8.01 12.72 -7.76
C TRP A 321 -8.27 11.23 -7.79
N TRP A 322 -8.83 10.76 -8.89
CA TRP A 322 -9.23 9.39 -9.08
C TRP A 322 -8.65 8.84 -10.36
N THR A 323 -8.42 7.53 -10.34
CA THR A 323 -7.90 6.79 -11.49
C THR A 323 -8.82 5.63 -11.79
N MET A 324 -9.14 5.47 -13.07
CA MET A 324 -9.73 4.26 -13.62
C MET A 324 -8.72 3.61 -14.54
N THR A 325 -8.69 2.29 -14.52
CA THR A 325 -7.81 1.54 -15.40
C THR A 325 -8.42 0.22 -15.84
N ASP A 326 -8.15 -0.19 -17.08
CA ASP A 326 -8.53 -1.53 -17.58
C ASP A 326 -7.55 -2.63 -17.11
N ALA A 327 -6.60 -2.24 -16.26
CA ALA A 327 -5.56 -3.04 -15.66
C ALA A 327 -6.09 -4.07 -14.64
N PRO A 328 -5.25 -5.04 -14.22
CA PRO A 328 -3.81 -5.13 -14.38
C PRO A 328 -3.48 -5.65 -15.77
N LEU A 329 -2.17 -5.63 -16.04
CA LEU A 329 -1.51 -6.30 -17.16
C LEU A 329 -1.97 -7.75 -17.44
N THR A 330 -2.63 -8.41 -16.48
CA THR A 330 -3.09 -9.81 -16.57
C THR A 330 -4.48 -10.10 -15.97
N GLY A 331 -5.40 -9.13 -15.93
CA GLY A 331 -6.84 -9.37 -15.63
C GLY A 331 -7.38 -9.40 -14.18
N THR A 332 -6.64 -9.01 -13.13
CA THR A 332 -7.20 -8.76 -11.76
C THR A 332 -6.65 -7.51 -11.03
N THR A 333 -7.47 -6.51 -10.68
CA THR A 333 -7.05 -5.20 -10.10
C THR A 333 -6.36 -5.26 -8.72
N ARG A 334 -6.18 -6.48 -8.19
CA ARG A 334 -5.44 -6.82 -6.96
C ARG A 334 -4.09 -7.50 -7.23
N ALA A 335 -3.66 -7.53 -8.49
CA ALA A 335 -2.35 -8.03 -8.90
C ALA A 335 -1.34 -6.90 -9.08
N ALA A 336 -0.07 -7.29 -9.05
CA ALA A 336 1.08 -6.47 -9.40
C ALA A 336 0.82 -5.59 -10.64
N GLY A 337 1.19 -4.31 -10.56
CA GLY A 337 1.02 -3.33 -11.65
C GLY A 337 -0.35 -2.62 -11.72
N ALA A 338 -1.17 -2.68 -10.66
CA ALA A 338 -2.28 -1.74 -10.49
C ALA A 338 -1.72 -0.31 -10.26
N MET A 339 -2.51 0.73 -10.54
CA MET A 339 -2.12 2.14 -10.37
C MET A 339 -2.93 2.79 -9.25
N GLU A 340 -2.23 3.33 -8.25
CA GLU A 340 -2.84 4.18 -7.22
C GLU A 340 -3.21 5.55 -7.80
N PRO A 341 -4.31 6.20 -7.34
CA PRO A 341 -4.83 7.41 -7.97
C PRO A 341 -3.81 8.52 -8.25
N LEU A 342 -2.93 8.82 -7.28
CA LEU A 342 -1.95 9.89 -7.36
C LEU A 342 -0.56 9.46 -7.83
N TYR A 343 -0.31 8.15 -7.90
CA TYR A 343 0.93 7.64 -8.43
C TYR A 343 0.77 7.52 -9.95
N TRP A 344 1.82 7.87 -10.69
CA TRP A 344 1.80 7.82 -12.15
C TRP A 344 0.78 8.79 -12.78
N SER A 345 0.71 10.02 -12.28
CA SER A 345 -0.30 11.00 -12.70
C SER A 345 0.37 12.24 -13.31
N PRO A 346 -0.22 12.82 -14.39
CA PRO A 346 0.20 14.12 -14.90
C PRO A 346 0.08 15.27 -13.90
N ALA A 347 -0.80 15.14 -12.90
CA ALA A 347 -0.99 16.15 -11.87
C ALA A 347 -0.01 16.03 -10.69
N SER A 348 0.80 14.97 -10.62
CA SER A 348 1.71 14.72 -9.50
C SER A 348 3.09 15.32 -9.77
N CYS A 349 3.61 16.14 -8.86
CA CYS A 349 5.01 16.60 -8.93
C CYS A 349 6.01 15.48 -8.62
N VAL A 350 5.62 14.52 -7.79
CA VAL A 350 6.52 13.48 -7.25
C VAL A 350 6.58 12.29 -8.20
N PHE A 351 5.43 11.93 -8.76
CA PHE A 351 5.26 10.81 -9.68
C PHE A 351 4.79 11.30 -11.04
N LYS A 352 5.43 12.38 -11.49
CA LYS A 352 5.07 13.03 -12.74
C LYS A 352 5.13 12.02 -13.87
N MET A 353 4.01 11.88 -14.55
CA MET A 353 3.88 11.14 -15.79
C MET A 353 3.39 12.10 -16.84
N SER A 354 4.25 12.46 -17.78
CA SER A 354 3.83 13.29 -18.91
C SER A 354 2.74 12.58 -19.74
N HIS A 355 1.98 13.34 -20.51
CA HIS A 355 0.97 12.75 -21.40
C HIS A 355 1.61 11.82 -22.45
N ASP A 356 2.84 12.10 -22.88
CA ASP A 356 3.56 11.23 -23.81
C ASP A 356 4.05 9.94 -23.13
N GLU A 357 4.56 10.02 -21.89
CA GLU A 357 4.88 8.81 -21.11
C GLU A 357 3.63 7.97 -20.81
N ALA A 358 2.47 8.60 -20.57
CA ALA A 358 1.22 7.87 -20.33
C ALA A 358 0.84 6.97 -21.51
N LYS A 359 1.22 7.32 -22.75
CA LYS A 359 1.01 6.48 -23.95
C LYS A 359 1.86 5.22 -23.96
N LEU A 360 2.94 5.18 -23.18
CA LEU A 360 3.79 3.99 -23.00
C LEU A 360 3.15 2.98 -22.03
N LEU A 361 2.10 3.39 -21.31
CA LEU A 361 1.39 2.46 -20.44
C LEU A 361 0.65 1.41 -21.28
N PRO A 362 0.83 0.13 -20.93
CA PRO A 362 0.15 -0.98 -21.59
C PRO A 362 -1.34 -1.02 -21.25
N GLN A 363 -1.78 -0.31 -20.21
CA GLN A 363 -3.18 -0.24 -19.77
C GLN A 363 -3.84 1.02 -20.31
N LYS A 364 -5.17 0.97 -20.49
CA LYS A 364 -5.99 2.15 -20.70
C LYS A 364 -6.24 2.80 -19.35
N VAL A 365 -5.91 4.08 -19.25
CA VAL A 365 -5.96 4.82 -17.99
C VAL A 365 -6.67 6.14 -18.18
N VAL A 366 -7.50 6.48 -17.20
CA VAL A 366 -8.12 7.78 -17.05
C VAL A 366 -7.79 8.30 -15.66
N TRP A 367 -7.24 9.50 -15.60
CA TRP A 367 -7.12 10.26 -14.38
C TRP A 367 -8.06 11.46 -14.45
N PHE A 368 -8.82 11.69 -13.39
CA PHE A 368 -9.72 12.82 -13.33
C PHE A 368 -9.87 13.33 -11.91
N GLY A 369 -10.23 14.60 -11.77
CA GLY A 369 -10.34 15.20 -10.46
C GLY A 369 -10.42 16.71 -10.47
N SER A 370 -10.15 17.28 -9.30
CA SER A 370 -10.09 18.71 -9.04
C SER A 370 -8.96 19.01 -8.07
N SER A 371 -8.31 20.16 -8.27
CA SER A 371 -7.31 20.70 -7.35
C SER A 371 -7.79 21.98 -6.68
N THR A 372 -9.05 22.35 -6.89
CA THR A 372 -9.69 23.47 -6.20
C THR A 372 -9.68 23.21 -4.71
N GLY A 373 -9.41 24.26 -3.93
CA GLY A 373 -9.29 24.19 -2.48
C GLY A 373 -8.09 23.38 -1.96
N CYS A 374 -7.06 23.17 -2.80
CA CYS A 374 -5.77 22.63 -2.35
C CYS A 374 -5.16 23.50 -1.24
N PRO A 375 -4.93 22.93 -0.03
CA PRO A 375 -4.18 23.63 1.02
C PRO A 375 -2.78 23.99 0.52
N ALA A 376 -2.26 25.14 0.94
CA ALA A 376 -0.95 25.63 0.51
C ALA A 376 0.16 24.59 0.70
N GLU A 377 0.10 23.82 1.79
CA GLU A 377 1.05 22.77 2.16
C GLU A 377 1.03 21.58 1.19
N ALA A 378 -0.12 21.33 0.56
CA ALA A 378 -0.30 20.24 -0.40
C ALA A 378 0.01 20.66 -1.84
N THR A 379 0.07 21.97 -2.14
CA THR A 379 0.33 22.47 -3.50
C THR A 379 1.68 22.01 -4.07
N LYS A 380 2.66 21.73 -3.21
CA LYS A 380 3.97 21.17 -3.62
C LYS A 380 3.86 19.81 -4.29
N PHE A 381 2.79 19.05 -4.02
CA PHE A 381 2.54 17.75 -4.62
C PHE A 381 1.74 17.83 -5.94
N ILE A 382 1.19 19.00 -6.27
CA ILE A 382 0.38 19.22 -7.48
C ILE A 382 1.17 20.04 -8.51
N GLU A 383 1.22 19.51 -9.73
CA GLU A 383 1.88 20.16 -10.87
C GLU A 383 1.31 21.57 -11.09
N ARG A 384 2.18 22.54 -11.41
CA ARG A 384 1.82 23.97 -11.46
C ARG A 384 0.59 24.23 -12.34
N ASP A 385 0.52 23.62 -13.51
CA ASP A 385 -0.55 23.84 -14.48
C ASP A 385 -1.89 23.18 -14.08
N CYS A 386 -1.80 22.23 -13.15
CA CYS A 386 -2.92 21.51 -12.58
C CYS A 386 -3.50 22.18 -11.34
N ARG A 387 -2.94 23.29 -10.83
CA ARG A 387 -3.40 23.93 -9.58
C ARG A 387 -4.66 24.78 -9.79
N GLY A 388 -5.58 24.74 -8.81
CA GLY A 388 -6.79 25.56 -8.80
C GLY A 388 -7.77 25.26 -9.94
N ARG A 389 -7.75 24.03 -10.46
CA ARG A 389 -8.63 23.59 -11.55
C ARG A 389 -9.85 22.86 -10.97
N ASP A 390 -11.05 23.32 -11.34
CA ASP A 390 -12.31 22.71 -10.92
C ASP A 390 -12.53 21.33 -11.53
N PHE A 391 -12.05 21.14 -12.77
CA PHE A 391 -12.05 19.86 -13.45
C PHE A 391 -10.74 19.65 -14.21
N MET A 392 -10.21 18.45 -14.09
CA MET A 392 -9.07 17.96 -14.83
C MET A 392 -9.38 16.57 -15.33
N LEU A 393 -8.98 16.28 -16.56
CA LEU A 393 -9.17 14.99 -17.21
C LEU A 393 -7.95 14.68 -18.08
N PHE A 394 -7.32 13.56 -17.79
CA PHE A 394 -6.20 13.02 -18.55
C PHE A 394 -6.49 11.57 -18.90
N SER A 395 -6.09 11.15 -20.09
CA SER A 395 -6.15 9.76 -20.51
C SER A 395 -5.01 9.45 -21.48
N ASN A 396 -4.64 8.18 -21.60
CA ASN A 396 -3.68 7.74 -22.61
C ASN A 396 -4.34 7.16 -23.88
N PHE A 397 -5.64 7.38 -24.02
CA PHE A 397 -6.45 6.97 -25.16
C PHE A 397 -7.63 7.92 -25.33
N GLU A 398 -8.26 7.85 -26.50
CA GLU A 398 -9.43 8.67 -26.80
C GLU A 398 -10.67 8.18 -26.04
N LEU A 399 -11.27 9.09 -25.25
CA LEU A 399 -12.49 8.83 -24.48
C LEU A 399 -13.75 9.14 -25.29
N SER A 400 -14.80 8.35 -25.09
CA SER A 400 -16.13 8.61 -25.66
C SER A 400 -16.73 9.91 -25.09
N ALA A 401 -17.60 10.56 -25.85
CA ALA A 401 -18.31 11.76 -25.39
C ALA A 401 -19.14 11.47 -24.13
N GLU A 402 -19.83 10.32 -24.11
CA GLU A 402 -20.61 9.83 -22.97
C GLU A 402 -19.76 9.74 -21.69
N LEU A 403 -18.59 9.10 -21.76
CA LEU A 403 -17.72 8.96 -20.59
C LEU A 403 -17.22 10.33 -20.09
N LYS A 404 -16.85 11.24 -20.99
CA LYS A 404 -16.43 12.60 -20.62
C LYS A 404 -17.54 13.35 -19.88
N GLU A 405 -18.77 13.26 -20.39
CA GLU A 405 -19.94 13.89 -19.76
C GLU A 405 -20.22 13.32 -18.36
N LEU A 406 -20.18 11.99 -18.21
CA LEU A 406 -20.36 11.34 -16.92
C LEU A 406 -19.30 11.75 -15.90
N LEU A 407 -18.02 11.80 -16.30
CA LEU A 407 -16.93 12.24 -15.42
C LEU A 407 -17.06 13.72 -15.01
N HIS A 408 -17.52 14.59 -15.92
CA HIS A 408 -17.87 15.96 -15.60
C HIS A 408 -18.99 16.02 -14.56
N ARG A 409 -20.08 15.27 -14.77
CA ARG A 409 -21.21 15.19 -13.83
C ARG A 409 -20.78 14.72 -12.44
N VAL A 410 -19.88 13.74 -12.34
CA VAL A 410 -19.32 13.29 -11.05
C VAL A 410 -18.62 14.46 -10.37
N MET A 411 -17.76 15.17 -11.10
CA MET A 411 -16.97 16.27 -10.55
C MET A 411 -17.85 17.46 -10.13
N ASP A 412 -18.90 17.77 -10.90
CA ASP A 412 -19.89 18.76 -10.53
C ASP A 412 -20.64 18.37 -9.25
N GLU A 413 -21.09 17.11 -9.14
CA GLU A 413 -21.78 16.60 -7.94
C GLU A 413 -20.88 16.71 -6.70
N VAL A 414 -19.60 16.30 -6.78
CA VAL A 414 -18.71 16.34 -5.60
C VAL A 414 -18.17 17.73 -5.26
N ASN A 415 -18.09 18.64 -6.23
CA ASN A 415 -17.54 19.98 -6.00
C ASN A 415 -18.61 21.02 -5.64
N ASN A 416 -19.85 20.86 -6.10
CA ASN A 416 -20.92 21.86 -5.90
C ASN A 416 -21.86 21.56 -4.73
N ASN A 417 -21.70 20.41 -4.07
CA ASN A 417 -22.44 20.07 -2.86
C ASN A 417 -21.61 20.33 -1.59
N ASP A 418 -22.28 20.25 -0.43
CA ASP A 418 -21.71 20.48 0.90
C ASP A 418 -21.38 19.17 1.62
N LEU A 419 -20.57 19.28 2.68
CA LEU A 419 -20.12 18.15 3.49
C LEU A 419 -21.28 17.31 4.08
N CYS A 420 -22.46 17.91 4.33
CA CYS A 420 -23.62 17.21 4.86
C CYS A 420 -24.17 16.15 3.88
N CYS A 421 -23.92 16.30 2.58
CA CYS A 421 -24.33 15.31 1.58
C CYS A 421 -23.63 13.95 1.78
N ALA A 422 -22.47 13.92 2.44
CA ALA A 422 -21.79 12.67 2.81
C ALA A 422 -22.62 11.79 3.76
N THR A 423 -23.53 12.41 4.54
CA THR A 423 -24.43 11.71 5.47
C THR A 423 -25.83 11.49 4.90
N ASP A 424 -26.13 12.06 3.73
CA ASP A 424 -27.40 11.87 3.05
C ASP A 424 -27.35 10.60 2.20
N THR A 425 -28.08 9.56 2.63
CA THR A 425 -28.16 8.27 1.96
C THR A 425 -28.62 8.37 0.51
N ARG A 426 -29.54 9.30 0.18
CA ARG A 426 -30.06 9.46 -1.18
C ARG A 426 -28.99 10.10 -2.07
N LYS A 427 -28.29 11.12 -1.58
CA LYS A 427 -27.17 11.76 -2.30
C LYS A 427 -26.04 10.78 -2.56
N MET A 428 -25.61 10.05 -1.53
CA MET A 428 -24.58 9.01 -1.67
C MET A 428 -25.02 7.89 -2.62
N HIS A 429 -26.29 7.49 -2.59
CA HIS A 429 -26.80 6.51 -3.56
C HIS A 429 -26.72 7.04 -5.00
N GLY A 430 -27.13 8.29 -5.24
CA GLY A 430 -27.01 8.92 -6.56
C GLY A 430 -25.56 9.00 -7.05
N LEU A 431 -24.62 9.38 -6.17
CA LEU A 431 -23.19 9.43 -6.49
C LEU A 431 -22.62 8.03 -6.81
N LEU A 432 -23.04 6.99 -6.10
CA LEU A 432 -22.64 5.60 -6.36
C LEU A 432 -23.19 5.07 -7.70
N THR A 433 -24.44 5.40 -8.03
CA THR A 433 -25.03 5.08 -9.33
C THR A 433 -24.26 5.75 -10.46
N LEU A 434 -23.96 7.05 -10.31
CA LEU A 434 -23.17 7.79 -11.29
C LEU A 434 -21.73 7.24 -11.44
N GLN A 435 -21.11 6.81 -10.35
CA GLN A 435 -19.82 6.10 -10.41
C GLN A 435 -19.94 4.79 -11.19
N GLN A 436 -21.00 4.01 -11.00
CA GLN A 436 -21.20 2.77 -11.75
C GLN A 436 -21.37 3.04 -13.26
N GLU A 437 -22.19 4.02 -13.62
CA GLU A 437 -22.36 4.47 -15.01
C GLU A 437 -21.00 4.85 -15.64
N CYS A 438 -20.15 5.58 -14.91
CA CYS A 438 -18.80 5.91 -15.37
C CYS A 438 -17.94 4.68 -15.61
N LEU A 439 -17.96 3.70 -14.70
CA LEU A 439 -17.15 2.48 -14.81
C LEU A 439 -17.61 1.59 -15.97
N ASP A 440 -18.92 1.52 -16.20
CA ASP A 440 -19.50 0.76 -17.32
C ASP A 440 -19.13 1.43 -18.66
N ALA A 441 -19.29 2.75 -18.76
CA ALA A 441 -18.88 3.54 -19.93
C ALA A 441 -17.37 3.48 -20.16
N PHE A 442 -16.55 3.51 -19.10
CA PHE A 442 -15.10 3.33 -19.18
C PHE A 442 -14.73 1.96 -19.73
N SER A 443 -15.36 0.89 -19.22
CA SER A 443 -15.09 -0.48 -19.67
C SER A 443 -15.39 -0.65 -21.16
N ALA A 444 -16.54 -0.13 -21.62
CA ALA A 444 -16.90 -0.15 -23.04
C ALA A 444 -15.92 0.67 -23.90
N CYS A 445 -15.54 1.86 -23.43
CA CYS A 445 -14.62 2.75 -24.13
C CYS A 445 -13.20 2.16 -24.24
N ALA A 446 -12.68 1.59 -23.16
CA ALA A 446 -11.38 0.93 -23.13
C ALA A 446 -11.35 -0.30 -24.05
N ALA A 447 -12.40 -1.14 -24.03
CA ALA A 447 -12.53 -2.28 -24.92
C ALA A 447 -12.55 -1.86 -26.40
N ALA A 448 -13.28 -0.80 -26.75
CA ALA A 448 -13.28 -0.26 -28.11
C ALA A 448 -11.89 0.25 -28.53
N ALA A 449 -11.17 0.92 -27.63
CA ALA A 449 -9.81 1.37 -27.90
C ALA A 449 -8.84 0.21 -28.14
N ARG A 450 -8.91 -0.85 -27.33
CA ARG A 450 -8.10 -2.08 -27.52
C ARG A 450 -8.35 -2.72 -28.89
N SER A 451 -9.61 -2.81 -29.31
CA SER A 451 -9.97 -3.36 -30.61
C SER A 451 -9.40 -2.53 -31.76
N ARG A 452 -9.38 -1.19 -31.65
CA ARG A 452 -8.75 -0.31 -32.64
C ARG A 452 -7.24 -0.48 -32.68
N ASP A 453 -6.58 -0.55 -31.53
CA ASP A 453 -5.13 -0.75 -31.44
C ASP A 453 -4.72 -2.09 -32.06
N ALA A 454 -5.48 -3.16 -31.79
CA ALA A 454 -5.25 -4.48 -32.37
C ALA A 454 -5.43 -4.47 -33.89
N ALA A 455 -6.47 -3.80 -34.41
CA ALA A 455 -6.68 -3.65 -35.85
C ALA A 455 -5.57 -2.82 -36.52
N ALA A 456 -5.09 -1.76 -35.88
CA ALA A 456 -3.99 -0.93 -36.37
C ALA A 456 -2.65 -1.67 -36.34
N ALA A 457 -2.43 -2.56 -35.36
CA ALA A 457 -1.25 -3.42 -35.32
C ALA A 457 -1.29 -4.47 -36.44
N ALA A 458 -2.46 -5.06 -36.71
CA ALA A 458 -2.65 -6.04 -37.77
C ALA A 458 -2.53 -5.44 -39.19
N SER A 459 -2.81 -4.16 -39.37
CA SER A 459 -2.78 -3.49 -40.68
C SER A 459 -1.40 -3.00 -41.11
N LYS A 460 -0.40 -2.97 -40.23
CA LYS A 460 0.98 -2.58 -40.57
C LYS A 460 1.62 -3.67 -41.45
N PRO A 461 1.76 -3.46 -42.78
CA PRO A 461 2.32 -4.46 -43.67
C PRO A 461 3.83 -4.51 -43.47
N GLY A 462 4.39 -5.69 -43.15
CA GLY A 462 5.80 -5.95 -43.43
C GLY A 462 6.83 -5.72 -42.31
N VAL A 463 6.54 -6.03 -41.05
CA VAL A 463 7.60 -6.42 -40.10
C VAL A 463 7.50 -7.93 -39.82
N HIS A 464 7.76 -8.72 -40.86
CA HIS A 464 7.88 -10.18 -40.77
C HIS A 464 9.29 -10.65 -40.33
N GLY A 465 10.06 -9.80 -39.65
CA GLY A 465 11.41 -10.13 -39.16
C GLY A 465 11.52 -9.93 -37.65
N ALA A 466 11.72 -11.03 -36.92
CA ALA A 466 11.96 -11.11 -35.47
C ALA A 466 10.74 -10.87 -34.55
N ALA A 467 9.76 -11.78 -34.62
CA ALA A 467 8.83 -11.97 -33.52
C ALA A 467 9.59 -12.53 -32.30
N CYS A 468 9.85 -11.69 -31.29
CA CYS A 468 9.98 -12.19 -29.93
C CYS A 468 8.66 -12.89 -29.59
N SER A 469 8.71 -14.22 -29.52
CA SER A 469 7.60 -15.08 -29.16
C SER A 469 7.19 -14.85 -27.71
N GLU A 470 6.36 -13.84 -27.46
CA GLU A 470 5.43 -13.92 -26.33
C GLU A 470 4.33 -14.92 -26.74
N THR A 471 4.60 -16.20 -26.53
CA THR A 471 3.55 -17.20 -26.47
C THR A 471 2.57 -16.78 -25.37
N PRO A 472 1.29 -16.50 -25.68
CA PRO A 472 0.29 -16.41 -24.65
C PRO A 472 0.13 -17.83 -24.11
N SER A 473 0.56 -18.05 -22.87
CA SER A 473 0.26 -19.30 -22.17
C SER A 473 -1.26 -19.41 -22.06
N ARG A 474 -1.87 -20.15 -22.99
CA ARG A 474 -3.26 -20.60 -22.92
C ARG A 474 -3.42 -21.39 -21.63
N GLY A 475 -3.98 -20.76 -20.61
CA GLY A 475 -4.57 -21.47 -19.49
C GLY A 475 -5.79 -22.23 -20.01
N HIS A 476 -5.68 -23.55 -20.12
CA HIS A 476 -6.83 -24.43 -20.25
C HIS A 476 -7.70 -24.30 -18.99
N LEU A 477 -8.85 -23.67 -19.11
CA LEU A 477 -10.00 -23.86 -18.22
C LEU A 477 -11.14 -24.40 -19.07
N GLY A 478 -11.07 -25.70 -19.34
CA GLY A 478 -12.24 -26.49 -19.66
C GLY A 478 -12.77 -27.08 -18.37
N CYS A 479 -13.82 -26.49 -17.81
CA CYS A 479 -14.70 -27.18 -16.87
C CYS A 479 -16.12 -26.99 -17.38
N LYS A 480 -16.60 -27.99 -18.12
CA LYS A 480 -18.03 -28.24 -18.25
C LYS A 480 -18.52 -28.72 -16.87
N LEU A 481 -19.59 -28.13 -16.38
CA LEU A 481 -20.42 -28.72 -15.33
C LEU A 481 -21.79 -28.96 -15.96
N GLU A 482 -22.16 -30.24 -16.02
CA GLU A 482 -23.54 -30.70 -15.83
C GLU A 482 -23.97 -30.46 -14.38
#